data_AF-A0A6M3X6B9-F1
#
_entry.id   AF-A0A6M3X6B9-F1
#
_cell.length_a   1.000
_cell.length_b   1.000
_cell.length_c   1.000
_cell.angle_alpha   90.00
_cell.angle_beta   90.00
_cell.angle_gamma   90.00
#
_symmetry.space_group_name_H-M   'P 1'
#
loop_
_entity.id
_entity.type
_entity.pdbx_description
1 polymer ?
#
loop_
_entity_poly.entity_id
_entity_poly.type
_entity_poly.pdbx_seq_one_letter_code
_entity_poly.pdbx_strand_id
1 'polypeptide(L)'
;MARLTIIPTQKEIHDLAVEKGFWKDSQNVGEKIALIHSELSEGLEAYRTCKFRGEAGWIGEELADAVIRIMDLAEHLQVNLEEEIYNKHLTNKERPHKHGKDF
;
A
#
# COMPACT_ATOMS: atom_id res chain seq x y z
N MET A 1 -7.53 -22.66 -4.19
CA MET A 1 -7.44 -21.77 -3.01
C MET A 1 -8.67 -20.87 -3.02
N ALA A 2 -9.45 -20.83 -1.95
CA ALA A 2 -10.58 -19.91 -1.86
C ALA A 2 -10.03 -18.47 -1.95
N ARG A 3 -10.60 -17.66 -2.85
CA ARG A 3 -10.27 -16.23 -2.96
C ARG A 3 -10.73 -15.58 -1.67
N LEU A 4 -9.81 -15.06 -0.85
CA LEU A 4 -10.18 -14.14 0.22
C LEU A 4 -10.82 -12.93 -0.47
N THR A 5 -12.13 -12.77 -0.28
CA THR A 5 -12.92 -11.71 -0.94
C THR A 5 -12.89 -10.39 -0.17
N ILE A 6 -12.16 -10.31 0.95
CA ILE A 6 -12.28 -9.20 1.89
C ILE A 6 -10.88 -8.69 2.20
N ILE A 7 -10.56 -7.53 1.62
CA ILE A 7 -9.49 -6.66 2.09
C ILE A 7 -10.08 -5.86 3.26
N PRO A 8 -9.37 -5.69 4.39
CA PRO A 8 -9.82 -4.82 5.47
C PRO A 8 -10.12 -3.41 4.96
N THR A 9 -11.09 -2.73 5.56
CA THR A 9 -11.38 -1.35 5.16
C THR A 9 -10.22 -0.42 5.55
N GLN A 10 -10.01 0.69 4.81
CA GLN A 10 -8.99 1.68 5.19
C GLN A 10 -9.23 2.24 6.60
N LYS A 11 -10.50 2.34 7.01
CA LYS A 11 -10.89 2.71 8.37
C LYS A 11 -10.43 1.70 9.42
N GLU A 12 -10.67 0.41 9.21
CA GLU A 12 -10.23 -0.64 10.13
C GLU A 12 -8.70 -0.65 10.29
N ILE A 13 -7.99 -0.47 9.17
CA ILE A 13 -6.53 -0.36 9.15
C ILE A 13 -6.05 0.86 9.96
N HIS A 14 -6.67 2.02 9.75
CA HIS A 14 -6.30 3.24 10.46
C HIS A 14 -6.60 3.16 11.95
N ASP A 15 -7.78 2.64 12.31
CA ASP A 15 -8.17 2.46 13.71
C ASP A 15 -7.15 1.57 14.45
N LEU A 16 -6.70 0.48 13.81
CA LEU A 16 -5.65 -0.37 14.35
C LEU A 16 -4.32 0.37 14.47
N ALA A 17 -3.92 1.16 13.47
CA ALA A 17 -2.69 1.95 13.52
C ALA A 17 -2.70 2.97 14.67
N VAL A 18 -3.84 3.60 14.91
CA VAL A 18 -4.06 4.51 16.05
C VAL A 18 -3.99 3.75 17.37
N GLU A 19 -4.65 2.59 17.48
CA GLU A 19 -4.60 1.73 18.68
C GLU A 19 -3.16 1.32 19.03
N LYS A 20 -2.34 0.99 18.02
CA LYS A 20 -0.93 0.63 18.19
C LYS A 20 -0.01 1.84 18.42
N GLY A 21 -0.56 3.05 18.45
CA GLY A 21 0.17 4.26 18.79
C GLY A 21 0.99 4.87 17.64
N PHE A 22 0.82 4.41 16.40
CA PHE A 22 1.58 4.92 15.26
C PHE A 22 1.27 6.38 14.91
N TRP A 23 0.21 6.95 15.47
CA TRP A 23 -0.22 8.34 15.27
C TRP A 23 -0.12 9.20 16.54
N LYS A 24 0.48 8.68 17.62
CA LYS A 24 0.56 9.38 18.91
C LYS A 24 1.57 10.52 18.92
N ASP A 25 2.77 10.25 18.38
CA ASP A 25 3.93 11.15 18.55
C ASP A 25 4.17 12.04 17.32
N SER A 26 3.71 11.62 16.14
CA SER A 26 3.85 12.38 14.89
C SER A 26 2.68 12.10 13.94
N GLN A 27 2.17 13.19 13.36
CA GLN A 27 1.22 13.16 12.24
C GLN A 27 1.88 13.67 10.95
N ASN A 28 3.22 13.63 10.88
CA ASN A 28 3.95 14.13 9.73
C ASN A 28 3.72 13.22 8.51
N VAL A 29 2.99 13.73 7.53
CA VAL A 29 2.68 13.02 6.28
C VAL A 29 3.95 12.62 5.52
N GLY A 30 4.99 13.45 5.54
CA GLY A 30 6.28 13.15 4.89
C GLY A 30 6.97 11.92 5.49
N GLU A 31 6.92 11.77 6.82
CA GLU A 31 7.43 10.57 7.50
C GLU A 31 6.64 9.33 7.11
N LYS A 32 5.31 9.43 7.02
CA LYS A 32 4.46 8.32 6.58
C LYS A 32 4.75 7.89 5.14
N ILE A 33 4.95 8.86 4.25
CA ILE A 33 5.37 8.60 2.87
C ILE A 33 6.74 7.91 2.85
N ALA A 34 7.71 8.39 3.63
CA ALA A 34 9.03 7.77 3.72
C ALA A 34 8.96 6.31 4.22
N LEU A 35 8.08 6.00 5.17
CA LEU A 35 7.83 4.63 5.62
C LEU A 35 7.20 3.75 4.53
N ILE A 36 6.30 4.28 3.70
CA ILE A 36 5.78 3.54 2.54
C ILE A 36 6.92 3.21 1.56
N HIS A 37 7.84 4.16 1.34
CA HIS A 37 9.01 3.93 0.50
C HIS A 37 9.97 2.87 1.05
N SER A 38 10.10 2.73 2.38
CA SER A 38 10.92 1.67 2.96
C SER A 38 10.35 0.29 2.66
N GLU A 39 9.03 0.07 2.79
CA GLU A 39 8.42 -1.24 2.46
C GLU A 39 8.62 -1.62 0.98
N LEU A 40 8.53 -0.65 0.08
CA LEU A 40 8.84 -0.89 -1.35
C LEU A 40 10.32 -1.27 -1.56
N SER A 41 11.22 -0.72 -0.75
CA SER A 41 12.65 -1.05 -0.79
C SER A 41 12.91 -2.45 -0.23
N GLU A 42 12.21 -2.84 0.82
CA GLU A 42 12.25 -4.20 1.38
C GLU A 42 11.74 -5.23 0.37
N GLY A 43 10.65 -4.93 -0.34
CA GLY A 43 10.14 -5.76 -1.44
C GLY A 43 11.15 -5.93 -2.59
N LEU A 44 11.87 -4.86 -2.95
CA LEU A 44 12.95 -4.94 -3.94
C LEU A 44 14.11 -5.82 -3.46
N GLU A 45 14.51 -5.68 -2.19
CA GLU A 45 15.56 -6.50 -1.61
C GLU A 45 15.16 -7.98 -1.56
N ALA A 46 13.91 -8.26 -1.17
CA ALA A 46 13.35 -9.61 -1.18
C ALA A 46 13.41 -10.26 -2.58
N TYR A 47 13.10 -9.49 -3.63
CA TYR A 47 13.24 -9.95 -5.01
C TYR A 47 14.69 -10.25 -5.39
N ARG A 48 15.62 -9.35 -5.03
CA ARG A 48 17.05 -9.49 -5.35
C ARG A 48 17.71 -10.67 -4.65
N THR A 49 17.25 -10.98 -3.45
CA THR A 49 17.79 -12.05 -2.59
C THR A 49 17.02 -13.37 -2.73
N CYS A 50 16.06 -13.43 -3.65
CA CYS A 50 15.25 -14.63 -3.92
C CYS A 50 14.50 -15.15 -2.69
N LYS A 51 13.99 -14.27 -1.81
CA LYS A 51 13.12 -14.70 -0.71
C LYS A 51 11.81 -15.25 -1.25
N PHE A 52 11.49 -16.50 -0.92
CA PHE A 52 10.29 -17.17 -1.42
C PHE A 52 9.11 -17.03 -0.46
N ARG A 53 7.92 -17.38 -0.97
CA ARG A 53 6.68 -17.36 -0.19
C ARG A 53 6.83 -18.18 1.09
N GLY A 54 6.56 -17.55 2.23
CA GLY A 54 6.67 -18.18 3.56
C GLY A 54 7.98 -17.85 4.29
N GLU A 55 8.93 -17.22 3.62
CA GLU A 55 10.08 -16.60 4.27
C GLU A 55 9.72 -15.22 4.79
N ALA A 56 10.31 -14.83 5.92
CA ALA A 56 10.10 -13.52 6.51
C ALA A 56 10.60 -12.41 5.56
N GLY A 57 9.71 -11.47 5.28
CA GLY A 57 9.93 -10.38 4.36
C GLY A 57 10.09 -10.84 2.91
N TRP A 58 9.30 -11.85 2.51
CA TRP A 58 9.13 -12.18 1.11
C TRP A 58 8.36 -11.05 0.41
N ILE A 59 8.61 -10.84 -0.89
CA ILE A 59 8.09 -9.66 -1.62
C ILE A 59 6.59 -9.39 -1.44
N GLY A 60 5.74 -10.41 -1.32
CA GLY A 60 4.31 -10.16 -1.18
C GLY A 60 3.86 -9.77 0.22
N GLU A 61 4.65 -10.01 1.26
CA GLU A 61 4.46 -9.42 2.59
C GLU A 61 4.76 -7.92 2.51
N GLU A 62 5.90 -7.55 1.95
CA GLU A 62 6.33 -6.14 1.82
C GLU A 62 5.41 -5.30 0.93
N LEU A 63 4.91 -5.89 -0.16
CA LEU A 63 3.90 -5.23 -1.00
C LEU A 63 2.57 -5.04 -0.27
N ALA A 64 2.18 -5.99 0.59
CA ALA A 64 0.99 -5.85 1.40
C ALA A 64 1.16 -4.75 2.46
N ASP A 65 2.32 -4.69 3.12
CA ASP A 65 2.65 -3.66 4.10
C ASP A 65 2.66 -2.26 3.47
N ALA A 66 3.24 -2.12 2.27
CA ALA A 66 3.18 -0.86 1.52
C ALA A 66 1.72 -0.42 1.25
N VAL A 67 0.85 -1.34 0.82
CA VAL A 67 -0.57 -1.05 0.57
C VAL A 67 -1.31 -0.68 1.86
N ILE A 68 -1.09 -1.41 2.94
CA ILE A 68 -1.72 -1.14 4.25
C ILE A 68 -1.33 0.25 4.74
N ARG A 69 -0.05 0.65 4.61
CA ARG A 69 0.40 1.99 4.97
C ARG A 69 -0.19 3.10 4.09
N ILE A 70 -0.39 2.83 2.79
CA ILE A 70 -1.10 3.76 1.90
C ILE A 70 -2.56 3.92 2.34
N MET A 71 -3.23 2.83 2.71
CA MET A 71 -4.62 2.84 3.19
C MET A 71 -4.75 3.60 4.52
N ASP A 72 -3.84 3.36 5.47
CA ASP A 72 -3.76 4.10 6.75
C ASP A 72 -3.60 5.61 6.51
N LEU A 73 -2.65 5.99 5.65
CA LEU A 73 -2.41 7.39 5.32
C LEU A 73 -3.60 8.02 4.59
N ALA A 74 -4.27 7.29 3.69
CA ALA A 74 -5.42 7.79 2.96
C ALA A 74 -6.61 8.07 3.90
N GLU A 75 -6.90 7.17 4.84
CA GLU A 75 -7.94 7.39 5.86
C GLU A 75 -7.60 8.59 6.75
N HIS A 76 -6.35 8.71 7.20
CA HIS A 76 -5.90 9.87 7.97
C HIS A 76 -6.11 11.19 7.22
N LEU A 77 -5.87 11.19 5.91
CA LEU A 77 -6.07 12.34 5.03
C LEU A 77 -7.52 12.54 4.56
N GLN A 78 -8.45 11.70 5.03
CA GLN A 78 -9.87 11.70 4.61
C GLN A 78 -10.05 11.50 3.11
N VAL A 79 -9.18 10.72 2.48
CA VAL A 79 -9.24 10.34 1.07
C VAL A 79 -9.89 8.97 0.94
N ASN A 80 -10.96 8.88 0.15
CA ASN A 80 -11.57 7.61 -0.21
C ASN A 80 -10.70 6.88 -1.24
N LEU A 81 -9.75 6.06 -0.77
CA LEU A 81 -8.77 5.43 -1.65
C LEU A 81 -9.42 4.43 -2.62
N GLU A 82 -10.47 3.74 -2.19
CA GLU A 82 -11.21 2.80 -3.05
C GLU A 82 -11.81 3.51 -4.26
N GLU A 83 -12.47 4.66 -4.03
CA GLU A 83 -13.02 5.48 -5.10
C GLU A 83 -11.94 6.05 -6.01
N GLU A 84 -10.83 6.55 -5.46
CA GLU A 84 -9.70 7.04 -6.26
C GLU A 84 -9.08 5.94 -7.13
N ILE A 85 -8.92 4.73 -6.59
CA ILE A 85 -8.46 3.55 -7.35
C ILE A 85 -9.45 3.22 -8.46
N TYR A 86 -10.75 3.20 -8.18
CA TYR A 86 -11.79 2.90 -9.16
C TYR A 86 -11.79 3.92 -10.30
N ASN A 87 -11.81 5.21 -9.97
CA ASN A 87 -11.77 6.31 -10.93
C ASN A 87 -10.49 6.25 -11.78
N LYS A 88 -9.33 6.03 -11.14
CA LYS A 88 -8.05 5.89 -11.83
C LYS A 88 -8.04 4.68 -12.76
N HIS A 89 -8.64 3.56 -12.35
CA HIS A 89 -8.75 2.36 -13.15
C HIS A 89 -9.62 2.60 -14.40
N LEU A 90 -10.75 3.31 -14.27
CA LEU A 90 -11.57 3.72 -15.41
C LEU A 90 -10.79 4.60 -16.38
N THR A 91 -10.11 5.63 -15.90
CA THR A 91 -9.27 6.47 -16.77
C THR A 91 -8.18 5.65 -17.45
N ASN A 92 -7.50 4.74 -16.74
CA ASN A 92 -6.42 3.94 -17.32
C ASN A 92 -6.90 2.99 -18.43
N LYS A 93 -8.17 2.53 -18.41
CA LYS A 93 -8.76 1.70 -19.47
C LYS A 93 -8.88 2.44 -20.80
N GLU A 94 -9.12 3.75 -20.75
CA GLU A 94 -9.34 4.57 -21.94
C GLU A 94 -8.02 5.03 -22.59
N ARG A 95 -6.91 4.91 -21.87
CA ARG A 95 -5.63 5.44 -22.34
C ARG A 95 -4.95 4.49 -23.33
N PRO A 96 -4.25 5.02 -24.33
CA PRO A 96 -3.56 4.20 -25.32
C PRO A 96 -2.43 3.40 -24.68
N HIS A 97 -1.95 2.37 -25.40
CA HIS A 97 -0.86 1.51 -24.94
C HIS A 97 0.35 2.33 -24.44
N LYS A 98 0.80 2.04 -23.21
CA LYS A 98 1.83 2.77 -22.43
C LYS A 98 1.61 4.27 -22.25
N HIS A 99 0.52 4.83 -22.78
CA HIS A 99 0.23 6.26 -22.78
C HIS A 99 1.39 7.09 -23.35
N GLY A 100 2.12 6.53 -24.34
CA GLY A 100 3.30 7.17 -24.93
C GLY A 100 4.56 7.13 -24.06
N LYS A 101 4.60 6.33 -22.98
CA LYS A 101 5.82 6.10 -22.18
C LYS A 101 6.64 4.95 -22.76
N ASP A 102 7.97 5.02 -22.61
CA ASP A 102 8.88 3.97 -23.05
C ASP A 102 8.95 2.80 -22.05
N PHE A 103 8.75 3.11 -20.77
CA PHE A 103 8.81 2.23 -19.61
C PHE A 103 7.56 2.36 -18.74
#